data_AF-A0A9W4SJC8-F1
#
_entry.id   AF-A0A9W4SJC8-F1
#
_cell.length_a   1.000
_cell.length_b   1.000
_cell.length_c   1.000
_cell.angle_alpha   90.00
_cell.angle_beta   90.00
_cell.angle_gamma   90.00
#
_symmetry.space_group_name_H-M   'P 1'
#
loop_
_entity.id
_entity.type
_entity.pdbx_description
1 polymer ?
#
loop_
_entity_poly.entity_id
_entity_poly.type
_entity_poly.pdbx_seq_one_letter_code
_entity_poly.pdbx_strand_id
1 'polypeptide(L)'
;MSTTKRIFDQRTEINEQHVPNLTTGQRHLKFGPPGVGANVEEPISDYHQVPDKDEVNIHGEGISVEAENRNLAELKSLSTDYARKESKEGTGPHFKTQAAIAASTLGKYAAAIGQERLKNPTELIRDLPHIDDVDKKTLLDRLKEEVKTRQAVEMKEMHKEVRGGVAAHVQSTVDKLEQLI
;
A
#
# COMPACT_ATOMS: atom_id res chain seq x y z
N MET A 1 -35.84 -10.98 -65.24
CA MET A 1 -36.76 -11.51 -64.21
C MET A 1 -36.48 -10.78 -62.91
N SER A 2 -37.51 -10.18 -62.34
CA SER A 2 -37.51 -9.14 -61.31
C SER A 2 -38.52 -9.53 -60.25
N THR A 3 -38.09 -9.65 -58.98
CA THR A 3 -38.98 -9.68 -57.82
C THR A 3 -38.15 -9.34 -56.56
N THR A 4 -38.07 -8.09 -56.08
CA THR A 4 -39.02 -7.28 -55.30
C THR A 4 -38.52 -7.13 -53.86
N LYS A 5 -38.07 -5.89 -53.58
CA LYS A 5 -37.88 -5.29 -52.25
C LYS A 5 -39.15 -5.43 -51.39
N ARG A 6 -39.01 -5.59 -50.08
CA ARG A 6 -40.02 -5.11 -49.12
C ARG A 6 -39.38 -4.20 -48.08
N ILE A 7 -39.84 -2.96 -48.12
CA ILE A 7 -39.82 -1.95 -47.06
C ILE A 7 -41.24 -1.94 -46.48
N PHE A 8 -41.38 -1.93 -45.16
CA PHE A 8 -42.52 -1.43 -44.36
C PHE A 8 -42.03 -1.49 -42.90
N ASP A 9 -41.52 -0.42 -42.29
CA ASP A 9 -42.24 0.73 -41.72
C ASP A 9 -43.48 0.34 -40.89
N GLN A 10 -43.31 0.25 -39.57
CA GLN A 10 -44.34 0.66 -38.62
C GLN A 10 -43.67 1.52 -37.54
N ARG A 11 -43.93 2.82 -37.65
CA ARG A 11 -43.87 3.77 -36.55
C ARG A 11 -45.03 3.48 -35.61
N THR A 12 -44.75 3.44 -34.31
CA THR A 12 -45.72 3.89 -33.30
C THR A 12 -45.04 4.96 -32.47
N GLU A 13 -45.69 6.11 -32.48
CA GLU A 13 -45.29 7.36 -31.87
C GLU A 13 -45.61 7.38 -30.36
N ILE A 14 -44.65 7.93 -29.61
CA ILE A 14 -44.79 8.91 -28.52
C ILE A 14 -45.63 8.52 -27.30
N ASN A 15 -44.98 8.47 -26.13
CA ASN A 15 -45.49 9.24 -24.99
C ASN A 15 -44.34 9.79 -24.14
N GLU A 16 -44.27 11.12 -24.08
CA GLU A 16 -43.42 11.89 -23.18
C GLU A 16 -43.81 11.58 -21.72
N GLN A 17 -42.82 11.35 -20.86
CA GLN A 17 -42.90 11.78 -19.46
C GLN A 17 -41.55 11.64 -18.75
N HIS A 18 -40.97 12.81 -18.45
CA HIS A 18 -40.21 13.12 -17.24
C HIS A 18 -38.93 12.33 -16.94
N VAL A 19 -37.80 13.01 -17.14
CA VAL A 19 -36.53 12.73 -16.44
C VAL A 19 -36.71 13.11 -14.96
N PRO A 20 -36.22 12.29 -14.01
CA PRO A 20 -35.44 12.89 -12.95
C PRO A 20 -34.05 12.25 -12.87
N ASN A 21 -33.07 13.14 -12.96
CA ASN A 21 -31.70 12.90 -12.56
C ASN A 21 -31.72 12.64 -11.05
N LEU A 22 -31.41 11.42 -10.61
CA LEU A 22 -31.21 11.09 -9.20
C LEU A 22 -29.74 10.70 -9.01
N THR A 23 -28.98 11.71 -8.62
CA THR A 23 -27.88 11.61 -7.68
C THR A 23 -28.15 10.63 -6.54
N THR A 24 -27.06 10.18 -5.93
CA THR A 24 -26.95 9.65 -4.55
C THR A 24 -27.49 8.24 -4.26
N GLY A 25 -26.56 7.31 -3.98
CA GLY A 25 -26.73 6.40 -2.83
C GLY A 25 -27.24 4.98 -3.07
N GLN A 26 -26.49 4.13 -3.79
CA GLN A 26 -26.61 2.67 -3.60
C GLN A 26 -25.35 2.09 -2.95
N ARG A 27 -25.28 2.23 -1.63
CA ARG A 27 -24.71 1.19 -0.77
C ARG A 27 -25.74 0.08 -0.68
N HIS A 28 -25.31 -1.18 -0.70
CA HIS A 28 -25.72 -2.25 0.23
C HIS A 28 -25.16 -3.59 -0.27
N LEU A 29 -24.02 -4.02 0.27
CA LEU A 29 -23.79 -5.44 0.51
C LEU A 29 -23.61 -5.61 2.01
N LYS A 30 -24.68 -6.11 2.64
CA LYS A 30 -24.77 -6.49 4.04
C LYS A 30 -24.00 -7.80 4.23
N PHE A 31 -23.08 -7.84 5.18
CA PHE A 31 -22.91 -9.00 6.05
C PHE A 31 -22.57 -8.49 7.45
N GLY A 32 -23.56 -8.57 8.35
CA GLY A 32 -23.32 -8.44 9.79
C GLY A 32 -22.89 -9.79 10.39
N PRO A 33 -22.27 -9.80 11.57
CA PRO A 33 -21.99 -11.03 12.31
C PRO A 33 -23.30 -11.73 12.74
N PRO A 34 -23.31 -13.07 12.84
CA PRO A 34 -24.51 -13.83 13.18
C PRO A 34 -24.89 -13.60 14.65
N GLY A 35 -26.15 -13.21 14.91
CA GLY A 35 -26.77 -13.39 16.22
C GLY A 35 -27.21 -12.15 17.01
N VAL A 36 -27.17 -10.93 16.47
CA VAL A 36 -27.73 -9.74 17.16
C VAL A 36 -28.86 -9.14 16.33
N GLY A 37 -30.07 -9.15 16.90
CA GLY A 37 -31.30 -8.70 16.27
C GLY A 37 -31.21 -7.24 15.82
N ALA A 38 -31.63 -7.00 14.57
CA ALA A 38 -31.94 -5.67 14.07
C ALA A 38 -33.16 -5.15 14.82
N ASN A 39 -32.94 -4.36 15.88
CA ASN A 39 -33.86 -3.35 16.44
C ASN A 39 -33.21 -2.72 17.67
N VAL A 40 -32.30 -1.77 17.44
CA VAL A 40 -32.02 -0.70 18.38
C VAL A 40 -31.95 0.58 17.55
N GLU A 41 -33.03 1.35 17.57
CA GLU A 41 -33.05 2.76 17.17
C GLU A 41 -32.37 3.58 18.26
N GLU A 42 -31.05 3.46 18.36
CA GLU A 42 -30.26 4.51 18.99
C GLU A 42 -29.16 4.87 18.00
N PRO A 43 -29.15 6.10 17.44
CA PRO A 43 -28.00 6.54 16.69
C PRO A 43 -26.82 6.50 17.64
N ILE A 44 -25.77 5.76 17.27
CA ILE A 44 -24.47 5.81 17.94
C ILE A 44 -24.05 7.29 17.89
N SER A 45 -24.27 8.02 18.97
CA SER A 45 -24.00 9.46 19.08
C SER A 45 -22.54 9.74 19.42
N ASP A 46 -21.78 8.71 19.79
CA ASP A 46 -20.34 8.79 19.95
C ASP A 46 -19.62 8.45 18.63
N TYR A 47 -19.88 9.27 17.61
CA TYR A 47 -18.78 9.62 16.73
C TYR A 47 -17.86 10.49 17.57
N HIS A 48 -16.88 9.90 18.24
CA HIS A 48 -15.68 10.66 18.58
C HIS A 48 -15.28 11.37 17.29
N GLN A 49 -15.40 12.70 17.33
CA GLN A 49 -15.08 13.59 16.24
C GLN A 49 -13.75 13.12 15.65
N VAL A 50 -13.82 12.52 14.46
CA VAL A 50 -12.65 12.47 13.60
C VAL A 50 -12.41 13.95 13.30
N PRO A 51 -11.27 14.54 13.71
CA PRO A 51 -11.02 15.95 13.46
C PRO A 51 -11.12 16.18 11.96
N ASP A 52 -12.16 16.91 11.54
CA ASP A 52 -12.56 17.07 10.13
C ASP A 52 -11.56 17.93 9.32
N LYS A 53 -10.41 18.31 9.89
CA LYS A 53 -9.45 19.23 9.27
C LYS A 53 -7.98 19.05 9.65
N ASP A 54 -7.60 17.90 10.22
CA ASP A 54 -6.19 17.57 10.31
C ASP A 54 -5.96 16.37 9.40
N GLU A 55 -5.64 16.66 8.13
CA GLU A 55 -4.74 15.78 7.40
C GLU A 55 -3.57 15.55 8.34
N VAL A 56 -3.54 14.40 9.03
CA VAL A 56 -2.32 13.93 9.69
C VAL A 56 -1.38 13.61 8.54
N ASN A 57 -0.79 14.67 8.00
CA ASN A 57 0.33 14.63 7.11
C ASN A 57 1.49 14.20 7.99
N ILE A 58 1.63 12.87 8.16
CA ILE A 58 2.87 12.26 8.63
C ILE A 58 3.89 12.46 7.50
N HIS A 59 4.26 13.70 7.23
CA HIS A 59 5.39 14.03 6.39
C HIS A 59 6.64 13.74 7.21
N GLY A 60 7.55 12.93 6.66
CA GLY A 60 8.83 12.59 7.27
C GLY A 60 9.72 13.82 7.51
N GLU A 61 9.48 14.55 8.60
CA GLU A 61 10.27 15.72 8.98
C GLU A 61 11.74 15.38 9.36
N GLY A 62 12.18 14.11 9.21
CA GLY A 62 13.52 13.68 9.60
C GLY A 62 14.29 12.82 8.58
N ILE A 63 13.68 12.36 7.49
CA ILE A 63 14.36 11.50 6.49
C ILE A 63 14.18 12.12 5.11
N SER A 64 15.29 12.38 4.41
CA SER A 64 15.21 12.97 3.08
C SER A 64 14.75 11.96 2.03
N VAL A 65 14.08 12.46 0.98
CA VAL A 65 13.64 11.65 -0.16
C VAL A 65 14.82 10.92 -0.81
N GLU A 66 16.00 11.55 -0.85
CA GLU A 66 17.24 10.95 -1.36
C GLU A 66 17.71 9.80 -0.48
N ALA A 67 17.63 9.93 0.85
CA ALA A 67 17.98 8.87 1.79
C ALA A 67 17.05 7.65 1.65
N GLU A 68 15.74 7.89 1.55
CA GLU A 68 14.75 6.83 1.30
C GLU A 68 14.97 6.16 -0.05
N ASN A 69 15.22 6.93 -1.11
CA ASN A 69 15.51 6.39 -2.45
C ASN A 69 16.80 5.57 -2.46
N ARG A 70 17.82 6.00 -1.72
CA ARG A 70 19.06 5.24 -1.52
C ARG A 70 18.78 3.93 -0.80
N ASN A 71 18.04 3.96 0.31
CA ASN A 71 17.70 2.75 1.05
C ASN A 71 16.87 1.77 0.19
N LEU A 72 15.91 2.27 -0.59
CA LEU A 72 15.15 1.46 -1.56
C LEU A 72 16.05 0.84 -2.64
N ALA A 73 17.01 1.61 -3.18
CA ALA A 73 17.93 1.13 -4.21
C ALA A 73 18.87 0.04 -3.68
N GLU A 74 19.35 0.19 -2.44
CA GLU A 74 20.18 -0.80 -1.77
C GLU A 74 19.38 -2.09 -1.49
N LEU A 75 18.16 -1.98 -0.96
CA LEU A 75 17.27 -3.13 -0.75
C LEU A 75 16.87 -3.83 -2.07
N LYS A 76 16.63 -3.06 -3.14
CA LYS A 76 16.38 -3.58 -4.49
C LYS A 76 17.57 -4.40 -4.99
N SER A 77 18.78 -3.90 -4.74
CA SER A 77 20.02 -4.55 -5.17
C SER A 77 20.26 -5.83 -4.40
N LEU A 78 20.09 -5.82 -3.07
CA LEU A 78 20.12 -7.04 -2.24
C LEU A 78 19.11 -8.08 -2.74
N SER A 79 17.85 -7.69 -2.94
CA SER A 79 16.82 -8.61 -3.43
C SER A 79 17.18 -9.22 -4.80
N THR A 80 17.77 -8.42 -5.69
CA THR A 80 18.16 -8.87 -7.02
C THR A 80 19.35 -9.84 -6.94
N ASP A 81 20.33 -9.55 -6.09
CA ASP A 81 21.53 -10.36 -5.92
C ASP A 81 21.23 -11.72 -5.29
N TYR A 82 20.38 -11.75 -4.26
CA TYR A 82 19.91 -13.01 -3.68
C TYR A 82 19.14 -13.84 -4.72
N ALA A 83 18.23 -13.23 -5.48
CA ALA A 83 17.51 -13.94 -6.55
C ALA A 83 18.45 -14.50 -7.63
N ARG A 84 19.49 -13.75 -8.01
CA ARG A 84 20.51 -14.20 -8.97
C ARG A 84 21.37 -15.34 -8.43
N LYS A 85 21.79 -15.27 -7.17
CA LYS A 85 22.59 -16.33 -6.52
C LYS A 85 21.83 -17.65 -6.48
N GLU A 86 20.58 -17.62 -6.01
CA GLU A 86 19.73 -18.81 -5.95
C GLU A 86 19.46 -19.42 -7.32
N SER A 87 19.22 -18.59 -8.33
CA SER A 87 18.99 -19.07 -9.70
C SER A 87 20.22 -19.73 -10.31
N LYS A 88 21.43 -19.30 -9.94
CA LYS A 88 22.69 -19.83 -10.47
C LYS A 88 23.14 -21.10 -9.75
N GLU A 89 22.94 -21.17 -8.44
CA GLU A 89 23.46 -22.26 -7.60
C GLU A 89 22.57 -23.51 -7.62
N GLY A 90 21.39 -23.47 -8.26
CA GLY A 90 20.53 -24.65 -8.42
C GLY A 90 20.06 -25.23 -7.09
N THR A 91 19.75 -24.36 -6.13
CA THR A 91 19.83 -24.69 -4.71
C THR A 91 18.54 -25.25 -4.09
N GLY A 92 18.75 -26.18 -3.16
CA GLY A 92 17.73 -26.80 -2.31
C GLY A 92 16.99 -25.83 -1.37
N PRO A 93 16.11 -26.35 -0.50
CA PRO A 93 15.06 -25.57 0.17
C PRO A 93 15.54 -24.41 1.05
N HIS A 94 16.79 -24.42 1.53
CA HIS A 94 17.35 -23.39 2.40
C HIS A 94 17.78 -22.10 1.69
N PHE A 95 18.05 -22.15 0.40
CA PHE A 95 18.43 -20.95 -0.33
C PHE A 95 17.21 -20.15 -0.68
N LYS A 96 16.14 -20.78 -1.19
CA LYS A 96 14.83 -20.15 -1.53
C LYS A 96 14.25 -19.24 -0.44
N THR A 97 14.67 -19.38 0.80
CA THR A 97 14.23 -18.53 1.91
C THR A 97 14.94 -17.17 1.92
N GLN A 98 16.19 -17.05 1.48
CA GLN A 98 16.95 -15.79 1.55
C GLN A 98 16.47 -14.74 0.53
N ALA A 99 16.28 -15.10 -0.74
CA ALA A 99 15.70 -14.20 -1.74
C ALA A 99 14.27 -13.83 -1.38
N ALA A 100 13.50 -14.76 -0.81
CA ALA A 100 12.16 -14.46 -0.30
C ALA A 100 12.19 -13.45 0.86
N ILE A 101 13.13 -13.59 1.80
CA ILE A 101 13.33 -12.62 2.89
C ILE A 101 13.77 -11.28 2.32
N ALA A 102 14.72 -11.24 1.39
CA ALA A 102 15.22 -9.99 0.78
C ALA A 102 14.12 -9.26 -0.02
N ALA A 103 13.37 -9.99 -0.87
CA ALA A 103 12.24 -9.43 -1.60
C ALA A 103 11.15 -8.93 -0.66
N SER A 104 10.90 -9.64 0.44
CA SER A 104 9.92 -9.18 1.42
C SER A 104 10.41 -7.97 2.22
N THR A 105 11.71 -7.86 2.49
CA THR A 105 12.33 -6.69 3.12
C THR A 105 12.12 -5.46 2.25
N LEU A 106 12.45 -5.56 0.95
CA LEU A 106 12.18 -4.51 -0.04
C LEU A 106 10.68 -4.14 -0.09
N GLY A 107 9.80 -5.14 -0.17
CA GLY A 107 8.36 -4.91 -0.28
C GLY A 107 7.78 -4.17 0.93
N LYS A 108 8.22 -4.50 2.14
CA LYS A 108 7.78 -3.81 3.37
C LYS A 108 8.24 -2.36 3.41
N TYR A 109 9.49 -2.11 3.07
CA TYR A 109 10.02 -0.74 3.05
C TYR A 109 9.33 0.10 1.98
N ALA A 110 9.18 -0.44 0.77
CA ALA A 110 8.48 0.25 -0.31
C ALA A 110 6.99 0.50 0.01
N ALA A 111 6.33 -0.39 0.76
CA ALA A 111 4.99 -0.14 1.26
C ALA A 111 4.96 1.01 2.28
N ALA A 112 5.93 1.07 3.20
CA ALA A 112 6.05 2.17 4.17
C ALA A 112 6.21 3.52 3.46
N ILE A 113 7.16 3.60 2.53
CA ILE A 113 7.41 4.82 1.74
C ILE A 113 6.24 5.13 0.80
N GLY A 114 5.57 4.11 0.27
CA GLY A 114 4.37 4.27 -0.55
C GLY A 114 3.21 4.87 0.24
N GLN A 115 3.01 4.44 1.49
CA GLN A 115 2.01 5.01 2.40
C GLN A 115 2.31 6.46 2.73
N GLU A 116 3.57 6.79 3.03
CA GLU A 116 3.98 8.16 3.33
C GLU A 116 3.84 9.10 2.12
N ARG A 117 4.32 8.66 0.96
CA ARG A 117 4.35 9.47 -0.26
C ARG A 117 3.06 9.41 -1.07
N LEU A 118 2.07 8.63 -0.61
CA LEU A 118 0.82 8.32 -1.33
C LEU A 118 1.09 7.81 -2.75
N LYS A 119 2.09 6.93 -2.90
CA LYS A 119 2.55 6.37 -4.19
C LYS A 119 2.49 4.85 -4.19
N ASN A 120 2.37 4.27 -5.38
CA ASN A 120 2.42 2.82 -5.52
C ASN A 120 3.85 2.30 -5.22
N PRO A 121 4.03 1.30 -4.34
CA PRO A 121 5.34 0.73 -4.02
C PRO A 121 6.13 0.25 -5.24
N THR A 122 5.45 -0.29 -6.26
CA THR A 122 6.11 -0.76 -7.49
C THR A 122 6.71 0.40 -8.29
N GLU A 123 6.03 1.55 -8.35
CA GLU A 123 6.52 2.75 -9.04
C GLU A 123 7.75 3.32 -8.35
N LEU A 124 7.79 3.27 -7.01
CA LEU A 124 8.94 3.73 -6.23
C LEU A 124 10.22 2.94 -6.53
N ILE A 125 10.09 1.64 -6.85
CA ILE A 125 11.24 0.74 -7.05
C ILE A 125 11.70 0.71 -8.52
N ARG A 126 10.77 0.91 -9.46
CA ARG A 126 10.98 0.63 -10.89
C ARG A 126 12.27 1.25 -11.44
N ASP A 127 12.42 2.56 -11.22
CA ASP A 127 13.45 3.37 -11.87
C ASP A 127 14.70 3.59 -10.99
N LEU A 128 14.81 2.87 -9.86
CA LEU A 128 15.96 2.97 -8.96
C LEU A 128 17.21 2.27 -9.54
N PRO A 129 18.41 2.87 -9.36
CA PRO A 129 19.65 2.27 -9.82
C PRO A 129 19.97 0.98 -9.05
N HIS A 130 20.78 0.13 -9.67
CA HIS A 130 21.43 -0.97 -8.96
C HIS A 130 22.67 -0.42 -8.24
N ILE A 131 22.91 -0.90 -7.03
CA ILE A 131 24.04 -0.54 -6.19
C ILE A 131 24.85 -1.82 -5.98
N ASP A 132 26.08 -1.81 -6.46
CA ASP A 132 27.03 -2.88 -6.23
C ASP A 132 27.52 -2.84 -4.77
N ASP A 133 27.80 -4.00 -4.19
CA ASP A 133 28.40 -4.17 -2.86
C ASP A 133 27.66 -3.46 -1.71
N VAL A 134 26.35 -3.72 -1.58
CA VAL A 134 25.55 -3.19 -0.47
C VAL A 134 26.07 -3.66 0.91
N ASP A 135 26.51 -2.71 1.74
CA ASP A 135 26.83 -2.97 3.14
C ASP A 135 25.55 -3.12 3.98
N LYS A 136 25.18 -4.39 4.21
CA LYS A 136 23.99 -4.77 4.98
C LYS A 136 23.99 -4.23 6.41
N LYS A 137 25.14 -4.10 7.07
CA LYS A 137 25.20 -3.58 8.46
C LYS A 137 24.91 -2.09 8.49
N THR A 138 25.57 -1.33 7.62
CA THR A 138 25.33 0.12 7.50
C THR A 138 23.89 0.42 7.05
N LEU A 139 23.30 -0.40 6.19
CA LEU A 139 21.88 -0.29 5.83
C LEU A 139 20.96 -0.60 7.04
N LEU A 140 21.24 -1.67 7.79
CA LEU A 140 20.46 -2.01 8.98
C LEU A 140 20.48 -0.88 10.02
N ASP A 141 21.66 -0.34 10.32
CA ASP A 141 21.82 0.72 11.31
C ASP A 141 21.06 1.99 10.88
N ARG A 142 21.12 2.38 9.60
CA ARG A 142 20.31 3.48 9.05
C ARG A 142 18.82 3.24 9.22
N LEU A 143 18.33 2.04 8.90
CA LEU A 143 16.92 1.73 9.03
C LEU A 143 16.46 1.72 10.49
N LYS A 144 17.31 1.30 11.44
CA LYS A 144 17.02 1.39 12.89
C LYS A 144 16.88 2.84 13.35
N GLU A 145 17.76 3.73 12.92
CA GLU A 145 17.64 5.17 13.23
C GLU A 145 16.41 5.80 12.57
N GLU A 146 16.08 5.36 11.35
CA GLU A 146 14.85 5.78 10.68
C GLU A 146 13.60 5.35 11.44
N VAL A 147 13.55 4.12 11.98
CA VAL A 147 12.42 3.69 12.84
C VAL A 147 12.26 4.64 14.02
N LYS A 148 13.34 4.91 14.76
CA LYS A 148 13.28 5.80 15.94
C LYS A 148 12.75 7.18 15.56
N THR A 149 13.24 7.72 14.45
CA THR A 149 12.83 9.03 13.93
C THR A 149 11.33 9.04 13.60
N ARG A 150 10.86 8.01 12.87
CA ARG A 150 9.45 7.90 12.49
C ARG A 150 8.53 7.64 13.68
N GLN A 151 8.94 6.81 14.63
CA GLN A 151 8.20 6.59 15.87
C GLN A 151 8.04 7.88 16.69
N ALA A 152 9.10 8.70 16.76
CA ALA A 152 9.05 9.98 17.45
C ALA A 152 8.06 10.94 16.79
N VAL A 153 8.04 11.01 15.45
CA VAL A 153 7.09 11.81 14.68
C VAL A 153 5.66 11.29 14.87
N GLU A 154 5.43 9.99 14.68
CA GLU A 154 4.09 9.39 14.86
C GLU A 154 3.54 9.62 16.27
N MET A 155 4.38 9.47 17.31
CA MET A 155 3.98 9.73 18.69
C MET A 155 3.66 11.20 18.95
N LYS A 156 4.41 12.12 18.34
CA LYS A 156 4.18 13.57 18.45
C LYS A 156 2.87 13.98 17.79
N GLU A 157 2.60 13.51 16.57
CA GLU A 157 1.44 13.89 15.77
C GLU A 157 0.15 13.19 16.23
N MET A 158 0.24 11.92 16.64
CA MET A 158 -0.94 11.11 16.98
C MET A 158 -1.19 10.98 18.49
N HIS A 159 -0.26 11.49 19.31
CA HIS A 159 -0.24 11.36 20.77
C HIS A 159 -0.34 9.90 21.29
N LYS A 160 -0.05 8.93 20.43
CA LYS A 160 -0.07 7.50 20.73
C LYS A 160 0.77 6.72 19.72
N GLU A 161 1.15 5.50 20.08
CA GLU A 161 1.77 4.56 19.15
C GLU A 161 0.75 4.02 18.13
N VAL A 162 1.07 4.09 16.84
CA VAL A 162 0.19 3.64 15.75
C VAL A 162 0.58 2.22 15.31
N ARG A 163 -0.26 1.24 15.65
CA ARG A 163 -0.11 -0.12 15.12
C ARG A 163 -0.39 -0.11 13.62
N GLY A 164 0.61 -0.45 12.82
CA GLY A 164 0.53 -0.38 11.35
C GLY A 164 0.84 1.00 10.77
N GLY A 165 1.45 1.90 11.56
CA GLY A 165 2.05 3.12 11.04
C GLY A 165 3.25 2.85 10.13
N VAL A 166 3.77 3.91 9.50
CA VAL A 166 4.96 3.85 8.64
C VAL A 166 6.14 3.31 9.45
N ALA A 167 6.30 3.77 10.69
CA ALA A 167 7.36 3.30 11.59
C ALA A 167 7.29 1.79 11.85
N ALA A 168 6.10 1.23 12.02
CA ALA A 168 5.92 -0.21 12.21
C ALA A 168 6.30 -1.00 10.95
N HIS A 169 6.00 -0.49 9.75
CA HIS A 169 6.41 -1.11 8.50
C HIS A 169 7.95 -1.06 8.29
N VAL A 170 8.59 0.05 8.65
CA VAL A 170 10.07 0.16 8.64
C VAL A 170 10.69 -0.77 9.69
N GLN A 171 10.15 -0.87 10.90
CA GLN A 171 10.63 -1.83 11.91
C GLN A 171 10.53 -3.27 11.38
N SER A 172 9.43 -3.58 10.73
CA SER A 172 9.24 -4.91 10.14
C SER A 172 10.16 -5.21 8.95
N THR A 173 10.75 -4.16 8.36
CA THR A 173 11.85 -4.24 7.38
C THR A 173 13.15 -4.56 8.11
N VAL A 174 13.47 -3.84 9.19
CA VAL A 174 14.64 -4.09 10.05
C VAL A 174 14.67 -5.55 10.52
N ASP A 175 13.57 -6.05 11.09
CA ASP A 175 13.48 -7.43 11.61
C ASP A 175 13.76 -8.50 10.54
N LYS A 176 13.45 -8.20 9.27
CA LYS A 176 13.72 -9.11 8.14
C LYS A 176 15.15 -8.97 7.62
N LEU A 177 15.68 -7.76 7.59
CA LEU A 177 17.06 -7.52 7.20
C LEU A 177 18.03 -8.18 8.19
N GLU A 178 17.71 -8.19 9.49
CA GLU A 178 18.49 -8.91 10.51
C GLU A 178 18.59 -10.41 10.23
N GLN A 179 17.58 -11.02 9.62
CA GLN A 179 17.61 -12.44 9.25
C GLN A 179 18.56 -12.75 8.07
N LEU A 180 19.05 -11.72 7.37
CA LEU A 180 19.97 -11.83 6.23
C LEU A 180 21.43 -11.51 6.60
N ILE A 181 21.70 -11.14 7.85
CA ILE A 181 23.01 -10.76 8.38
C ILE A 181 23.53 -11.85 9.30
#